data_AF-A0A917UPZ9-F1
#
_entry.id   AF-A0A917UPZ9-F1
#
_cell.length_a   1.000
_cell.length_b   1.000
_cell.length_c   1.000
_cell.angle_alpha   90.00
_cell.angle_beta   90.00
_cell.angle_gamma   90.00
#
_symmetry.space_group_name_H-M   'P 1'
#
loop_
_entity.id
_entity.type
_entity.pdbx_description
1 polymer ?
#
loop_
_entity_poly.entity_id
_entity_poly.type
_entity_poly.pdbx_seq_one_letter_code
_entity_poly.pdbx_strand_id
1 'polypeptide(L)' 'MIAGMTLDWSGLKHAYGSASDLPRLFDEIGDPELADEAWEELWASLYHQGTVYTARARIES' A
#
# COMPACT_ATOMS: atom_id res chain seq x y z
N MET A 1 -11.06 -15.70 -9.66
CA MET A 1 -9.74 -16.19 -9.24
C MET A 1 -8.73 -15.80 -10.32
N ILE A 2 -8.10 -14.63 -10.23
CA ILE A 2 -6.92 -14.33 -11.05
C ILE A 2 -5.72 -14.98 -10.35
N ALA A 3 -5.51 -16.26 -10.66
CA ALA A 3 -4.31 -16.98 -10.26
C ALA A 3 -3.15 -16.54 -11.17
N GLY A 4 -2.05 -16.03 -10.60
CA GLY A 4 -0.79 -15.91 -11.36
C GLY A 4 0.16 -14.76 -11.02
N MET A 5 -0.25 -13.72 -10.28
CA MET A 5 0.68 -12.66 -9.86
C MET A 5 0.51 -12.39 -8.38
N THR A 6 1.27 -13.10 -7.53
CA THR A 6 1.64 -12.55 -6.23
C THR A 6 2.45 -11.29 -6.52
N LEU A 7 1.81 -10.13 -6.37
CA LEU A 7 2.47 -8.83 -6.47
C LEU A 7 3.56 -8.74 -5.41
N ASP A 8 4.79 -8.49 -5.82
CA ASP A 8 5.86 -8.18 -4.88
C ASP A 8 5.72 -6.72 -4.42
N TRP A 9 5.04 -6.55 -3.29
CA TRP A 9 4.82 -5.27 -2.64
C TRP A 9 6.12 -4.56 -2.23
N SER A 10 7.19 -5.32 -2.00
CA SER A 10 8.47 -4.75 -1.57
C SER A 10 9.14 -3.91 -2.66
N GLY A 11 8.88 -4.24 -3.94
CA GLY A 11 9.34 -3.50 -5.10
C GLY A 11 8.55 -2.21 -5.40
N LEU A 12 7.42 -1.99 -4.71
CA LEU A 12 6.64 -0.77 -4.81
C LEU A 12 7.05 0.23 -3.73
N LYS A 13 6.84 1.52 -4.02
CA LYS A 13 7.12 2.60 -3.06
C LYS A 13 5.95 3.56 -2.92
N HIS A 14 5.73 4.01 -1.70
CA HIS A 14 4.79 5.05 -1.29
C HIS A 14 5.55 6.16 -0.52
N ALA A 15 4.84 7.12 0.09
CA ALA A 15 5.44 8.29 0.75
C ALA A 15 6.51 7.95 1.81
N TYR A 16 6.37 6.82 2.50
CA TYR A 16 7.25 6.40 3.60
C TYR A 16 8.31 5.35 3.22
N GLY A 17 8.46 5.02 1.93
CA GLY A 17 9.41 4.00 1.49
C GLY A 17 8.73 2.80 0.83
N SER A 18 9.19 1.58 1.15
CA SER A 18 8.65 0.34 0.58
C SER A 18 7.19 0.14 0.98
N ALA A 19 6.38 -0.41 0.08
CA ALA A 19 4.96 -0.69 0.29
C ALA A 19 4.69 -2.11 0.84
N SER A 20 5.69 -2.73 1.51
CA SER A 20 5.60 -4.11 2.02
C SER A 20 4.54 -4.29 3.11
N ASP A 21 4.12 -3.19 3.71
CA ASP A 21 3.09 -3.02 4.75
C ASP A 21 1.66 -3.00 4.20
N LEU A 22 1.46 -2.64 2.92
CA LEU A 22 0.11 -2.52 2.34
C LEU A 22 -0.74 -3.81 2.41
N PRO A 23 -0.20 -5.05 2.26
CA PRO A 23 -0.98 -6.26 2.45
C PRO A 23 -1.61 -6.35 3.84
N ARG A 24 -0.85 -6.02 4.89
CA ARG A 24 -1.35 -6.00 6.27
C ARG A 24 -2.49 -4.98 6.39
N LEU A 25 -2.30 -3.77 5.86
CA LEU A 25 -3.32 -2.72 5.90
C LEU A 25 -4.62 -3.13 5.19
N PHE A 26 -4.54 -3.83 4.06
CA PHE A 26 -5.73 -4.34 3.37
C PHE A 26 -6.46 -5.42 4.18
N ASP A 27 -5.73 -6.27 4.90
CA ASP A 27 -6.35 -7.25 5.80
C ASP A 27 -7.01 -6.55 7.01
N GLU A 28 -6.34 -5.56 7.62
CA GLU A 28 -6.83 -4.81 8.76
C GLU A 28 -8.05 -3.92 8.45
N ILE A 29 -8.15 -3.40 7.22
CA ILE A 29 -9.36 -2.71 6.73
C ILE A 29 -10.61 -3.61 6.80
N GLY A 30 -10.44 -4.93 6.74
CA GLY A 30 -11.53 -5.89 6.88
C GLY A 30 -12.02 -6.10 8.32
N ASP A 31 -11.25 -5.66 9.32
CA ASP A 31 -11.57 -5.80 10.73
C ASP A 31 -12.22 -4.51 11.28
N PRO A 32 -13.47 -4.56 11.77
CA PRO A 32 -14.15 -3.37 12.30
C PRO A 32 -13.42 -2.66 13.44
N GLU A 33 -12.57 -3.36 14.20
CA GLU A 33 -11.81 -2.75 15.30
C GLU A 33 -10.53 -2.03 14.82
N LEU A 34 -10.01 -2.38 13.64
CA LEU A 34 -8.74 -1.87 13.10
C LEU A 34 -8.93 -0.97 11.87
N ALA A 35 -10.12 -1.01 11.26
CA ALA A 35 -10.37 -0.41 9.95
C ALA A 35 -10.08 1.10 9.92
N ASP A 36 -10.48 1.86 10.94
CA ASP A 36 -10.28 3.31 10.96
C ASP A 36 -8.79 3.68 10.95
N GLU A 37 -7.98 3.06 11.82
CA GLU A 37 -6.53 3.27 11.88
C GLU A 37 -5.84 2.82 10.58
N ALA A 38 -6.24 1.67 10.05
CA ALA A 38 -5.68 1.13 8.81
C ALA A 38 -5.99 2.03 7.59
N TRP A 39 -7.18 2.64 7.55
CA TRP A 39 -7.54 3.61 6.52
C TRP A 39 -6.73 4.91 6.62
N GLU A 40 -6.50 5.41 7.84
CA GLU A 40 -5.66 6.60 8.05
C GLU A 40 -4.22 6.34 7.61
N GLU A 41 -3.64 5.19 7.96
CA GLU A 41 -2.29 4.81 7.58
C GLU A 41 -2.16 4.63 6.05
N LEU A 42 -3.11 3.94 5.43
CA LEU A 42 -3.16 3.76 3.98
C LEU A 42 -3.24 5.12 3.26
N TRP A 43 -4.12 6.01 3.71
CA TRP A 43 -4.28 7.33 3.11
C TRP A 43 -3.01 8.18 3.24
N ALA A 44 -2.39 8.20 4.42
CA ALA A 44 -1.15 8.93 4.66
C ALA A 44 0.01 8.41 3.79
N SER A 45 0.05 7.10 3.52
CA SER A 45 1.07 6.49 2.68
C SER A 45 0.93 6.90 1.19
N LEU A 46 -0.30 7.05 0.70
CA LEU A 46 -0.59 7.38 -0.70
C LEU A 46 -0.60 8.88 -0.96
N TYR A 47 -0.96 9.68 0.04
CA TYR A 47 -1.01 11.14 -0.06
C TYR A 47 -0.26 11.77 1.11
N HIS A 48 0.87 12.40 0.80
CA HIS A 48 1.67 13.08 1.80
C HIS A 48 2.11 14.46 1.32
N GLN A 49 1.84 15.48 2.15
CA GLN A 49 2.30 16.87 1.95
C GLN A 49 1.98 17.45 0.56
N GLY A 50 0.76 17.22 0.05
CA GLY A 50 0.32 17.76 -1.24
C GLY A 50 0.82 16.98 -2.45
N THR A 51 1.51 15.85 -2.25
CA THR A 51 1.93 14.94 -3.33
C THR A 51 1.14 13.65 -3.25
N VAL A 52 0.49 13.28 -4.36
CA VAL A 52 -0.09 11.95 -4.54
C VAL A 52 1.01 11.02 -5.04
N TYR A 53 1.33 9.98 -4.28
CA TYR A 53 2.30 8.96 -4.65
C TYR A 53 1.58 7.86 -5.43
N THR A 54 1.94 7.70 -6.71
CA THR A 54 1.50 6.55 -7.49
C THR A 54 2.36 5.35 -7.10
N ALA A 55 1.77 4.34 -6.46
CA ALA A 55 2.44 3.05 -6.28
C ALA A 55 2.72 2.45 -7.66
N ARG A 56 3.99 2.50 -8.10
CA ARG A 56 4.42 2.03 -9.43
C ARG A 56 5.58 1.06 -9.30
N ALA A 57 5.55 -0.01 -10.10
CA ALA A 57 6.69 -0.90 -10.26
C ALA A 57 7.85 -0.15 -10.94
N ARG A 58 9.08 -0.37 -10.46
CA ARG A 58 10.29 0.02 -11.19
C ARG A 58 10.46 -0.96 -12.34
N ILE A 59 10.24 -0.52 -13.58
CA ILE A 59 10.69 -1.29 -14.74
C ILE A 59 12.15 -0.90 -14.95
N GLU A 60 13.08 -1.79 -14.58
CA GLU A 60 14.48 -1.62 -14.97
C GLU A 60 14.64 -2.06 -16.45
N SER A 61 15.29 -1.20 -17.23
CA SER A 61 15.67 -1.41 -18.64
C SER A 61 16.96 -2.21 -18.76
#